data_AF-A0A074RJZ5-F1
#
_entry.id   AF-A0A074RJZ5-F1
#
_cell.length_a   1.000
_cell.length_b   1.000
_cell.length_c   1.000
_cell.angle_alpha   90.00
_cell.angle_beta   90.00
_cell.angle_gamma   90.00
#
_symmetry.space_group_name_H-M   'P 1'
#
loop_
_entity.id
_entity.type
_entity.pdbx_description
1 polymer ?
#
loop_
_entity_poly.entity_id
_entity_poly.type
_entity_poly.pdbx_seq_one_letter_code
_entity_poly.pdbx_strand_id
1 'polypeptide(L)'
;MTSKALVGKKYGPQLTEYLSTREYGRPCELAASLARQHIANAIKSLAQSESVTYQTFETLMALEWSPLCDHLDLLLDNSEVFPLCIKLLRQLHSQKISILGRAYGFMCLQFLALVVDIGKIAQVNRLDQFLEDVSKLPAGRSIGSYLNNYTRELEGEWLFSHPQGRSGLVLLLGWQQDRTGHRFCLPRIGGCRFDDTMFLLEQLWDDRKGFLCAAQLASRVFPGWGGLLLVIWNSAVQTHGFAHEPKSETPR
;
A
#
# COMPACT_ATOMS: atom_id res chain seq x y z
N MET A 1 -25.18 -23.57 -4.25
CA MET A 1 -23.71 -23.38 -4.41
C MET A 1 -23.06 -23.51 -3.05
N THR A 2 -22.01 -24.31 -2.92
CA THR A 2 -21.32 -24.54 -1.63
C THR A 2 -20.56 -23.28 -1.19
N SER A 3 -20.55 -22.99 0.11
CA SER A 3 -19.85 -21.85 0.73
C SER A 3 -18.40 -21.69 0.23
N LYS A 4 -17.69 -22.81 -0.03
CA LYS A 4 -16.33 -22.81 -0.58
C LYS A 4 -16.21 -22.18 -1.98
N ALA A 5 -17.20 -22.36 -2.86
CA ALA A 5 -17.18 -21.81 -4.22
C ALA A 5 -17.37 -20.28 -4.23
N LEU A 6 -18.22 -19.76 -3.32
CA LEU A 6 -18.41 -18.32 -3.14
C LEU A 6 -17.16 -17.65 -2.54
N VAL A 7 -16.51 -18.30 -1.58
CA VAL A 7 -15.24 -17.85 -0.99
C VAL A 7 -14.13 -17.79 -2.05
N GLY A 8 -14.00 -18.82 -2.89
CA GLY A 8 -13.01 -18.84 -3.97
C GLY A 8 -13.25 -17.75 -5.03
N LYS A 9 -14.51 -17.46 -5.36
CA LYS A 9 -14.85 -16.41 -6.33
C LYS A 9 -14.50 -15.01 -5.82
N LYS A 10 -14.79 -14.71 -4.55
CA LYS A 10 -14.54 -13.38 -3.95
C LYS A 10 -13.06 -13.19 -3.63
N TYR A 11 -12.49 -14.12 -2.86
CA TYR A 11 -11.16 -13.95 -2.28
C TYR A 11 -10.03 -14.57 -3.10
N GLY A 12 -10.35 -15.27 -4.19
CA GLY A 12 -9.38 -15.89 -5.06
C GLY A 12 -8.78 -17.19 -4.50
N PRO A 13 -7.78 -17.74 -5.21
CA PRO A 13 -7.07 -18.96 -4.80
C PRO A 13 -6.32 -18.78 -3.49
N GLN A 14 -5.81 -19.88 -2.92
CA GLN A 14 -4.88 -19.80 -1.80
C GLN A 14 -3.63 -19.02 -2.22
N LEU A 15 -3.00 -18.29 -1.31
CA LEU A 15 -1.84 -17.47 -1.67
C LEU A 15 -0.70 -18.31 -2.25
N THR A 16 -0.46 -19.50 -1.70
CA THR A 16 0.57 -20.43 -2.19
C THR A 16 0.29 -20.85 -3.64
N GLU A 17 -0.96 -21.12 -3.97
CA GLU A 17 -1.39 -21.46 -5.33
C GLU A 17 -1.17 -20.26 -6.27
N TYR A 18 -1.68 -19.09 -5.91
CA TYR A 18 -1.54 -17.83 -6.66
C TYR A 18 -0.08 -17.49 -7.00
N LEU A 19 0.81 -17.66 -6.02
CA LEU A 19 2.24 -17.39 -6.21
C LEU A 19 2.93 -18.46 -7.05
N SER A 20 2.50 -19.73 -6.95
CA SER A 20 3.09 -20.85 -7.70
C SER A 20 2.72 -20.85 -9.18
N THR A 21 1.49 -20.42 -9.52
CA THR A 21 0.98 -20.40 -10.90
C THR A 21 1.44 -19.18 -11.69
N ARG A 22 2.16 -18.25 -11.05
CA ARG A 22 2.56 -16.95 -11.62
C ARG A 22 1.38 -16.10 -12.10
N GLU A 23 0.19 -16.32 -11.55
CA GLU A 23 -1.01 -15.51 -11.83
C GLU A 23 -0.83 -14.04 -11.45
N TYR A 24 0.18 -13.72 -10.65
CA TYR A 24 0.60 -12.35 -10.39
C TYR A 24 1.11 -11.60 -11.64
N GLY A 25 1.26 -12.25 -12.79
CA GLY A 25 1.49 -11.60 -14.09
C GLY A 25 0.23 -10.97 -14.70
N ARG A 26 -0.96 -11.34 -14.22
CA ARG A 26 -2.24 -10.88 -14.78
C ARG A 26 -2.43 -9.36 -14.79
N PRO A 27 -1.99 -8.57 -13.78
CA PRO A 27 -2.02 -7.11 -13.88
C PRO A 27 -1.30 -6.55 -15.12
N CYS A 28 -0.17 -7.16 -15.53
CA CYS A 28 0.54 -6.78 -16.76
C CYS A 28 -0.30 -7.07 -18.00
N GLU A 29 -0.94 -8.23 -18.06
CA GLU A 29 -1.79 -8.63 -19.19
C GLU A 29 -3.01 -7.72 -19.33
N LEU A 30 -3.62 -7.36 -18.20
CA LEU A 30 -4.76 -6.45 -18.14
C LEU A 30 -4.38 -5.04 -18.59
N ALA A 31 -3.14 -4.60 -18.31
CA ALA A 31 -2.73 -3.21 -18.51
C ALA A 31 -2.93 -2.70 -19.94
N ALA A 32 -2.74 -3.56 -20.95
CA ALA A 32 -2.92 -3.20 -22.36
C ALA A 32 -4.40 -2.99 -22.77
N SER A 33 -5.34 -3.53 -22.00
CA SER A 33 -6.78 -3.53 -22.32
C SER A 33 -7.61 -2.56 -21.49
N LEU A 34 -7.08 -2.12 -20.35
CA LEU A 34 -7.77 -1.22 -19.46
C LEU A 34 -7.58 0.23 -19.88
N ALA A 35 -8.44 1.08 -19.35
CA ALA A 35 -8.44 2.52 -19.58
C ALA A 35 -8.66 3.21 -18.23
N ARG A 36 -8.39 4.52 -18.18
CA ARG A 36 -8.59 5.35 -16.98
C ARG A 36 -9.93 5.11 -16.27
N GLN A 37 -11.03 4.98 -17.02
CA GLN A 37 -12.37 4.74 -16.46
C GLN A 37 -12.48 3.40 -15.72
N HIS A 38 -11.80 2.35 -16.20
CA HIS A 38 -11.80 1.04 -15.53
C HIS A 38 -11.13 1.14 -14.15
N ILE A 39 -10.00 1.85 -14.07
CA ILE A 39 -9.31 2.12 -12.80
C ILE A 39 -10.19 2.96 -11.88
N ALA A 40 -10.77 4.05 -12.38
CA ALA A 40 -11.66 4.90 -11.58
C ALA A 40 -12.86 4.12 -11.03
N ASN A 41 -13.44 3.20 -11.81
CA ASN A 41 -14.52 2.32 -11.36
C ASN A 41 -14.04 1.32 -10.28
N ALA A 42 -12.84 0.77 -10.44
CA ALA A 42 -12.25 -0.14 -9.45
C ALA A 42 -11.92 0.58 -8.13
N ILE A 43 -11.47 1.83 -8.17
CA ILE A 43 -11.26 2.66 -6.97
C ILE A 43 -12.60 2.93 -6.29
N LYS A 44 -13.62 3.36 -7.04
CA LYS A 44 -14.97 3.60 -6.51
C LYS A 44 -15.59 2.35 -5.88
N SER A 45 -15.33 1.17 -6.43
CA SER A 45 -15.87 -0.08 -5.88
C SER A 45 -15.27 -0.45 -4.52
N LEU A 46 -14.10 0.09 -4.14
CA LEU A 46 -13.52 -0.14 -2.81
C LEU A 46 -14.45 0.29 -1.66
N ALA A 47 -15.34 1.26 -1.90
CA ALA A 47 -16.36 1.67 -0.93
C ALA A 47 -17.48 0.61 -0.73
N GLN A 48 -17.64 -0.30 -1.70
CA GLN A 48 -18.68 -1.32 -1.74
C GLN A 48 -18.07 -2.71 -1.51
N SER A 49 -17.75 -3.04 -0.27
CA SER A 49 -17.02 -4.27 0.09
C SER A 49 -17.59 -5.59 -0.42
N GLU A 50 -18.88 -5.63 -0.77
CA GLU A 50 -19.50 -6.83 -1.36
C GLU A 50 -19.13 -7.06 -2.83
N SER A 51 -18.82 -6.00 -3.57
CA SER A 51 -18.46 -6.08 -4.99
C SER A 51 -16.95 -6.22 -5.21
N VAL A 52 -16.12 -5.94 -4.20
CA VAL A 52 -14.67 -6.08 -4.30
C VAL A 52 -14.26 -7.55 -4.29
N THR A 53 -13.46 -7.93 -5.27
CA THR A 53 -12.87 -9.27 -5.40
C THR A 53 -11.35 -9.16 -5.58
N TYR A 54 -10.64 -10.29 -5.57
CA TYR A 54 -9.20 -10.28 -5.84
C TYR A 54 -8.87 -9.72 -7.24
N GLN A 55 -9.77 -9.89 -8.21
CA GLN A 55 -9.65 -9.34 -9.57
C GLN A 55 -9.78 -7.82 -9.60
N THR A 56 -10.49 -7.23 -8.62
CA THR A 56 -10.51 -5.78 -8.44
C THR A 56 -9.11 -5.27 -8.11
N PHE A 57 -8.37 -5.97 -7.24
CA PHE A 57 -6.98 -5.61 -6.97
C PHE A 57 -6.04 -5.93 -8.14
N GLU A 58 -6.26 -6.99 -8.91
CA GLU A 58 -5.50 -7.21 -10.16
C GLU A 58 -5.67 -6.04 -11.14
N THR A 59 -6.90 -5.52 -11.25
CA THR A 59 -7.22 -4.33 -12.05
C THR A 59 -6.50 -3.10 -11.53
N LEU A 60 -6.49 -2.89 -10.22
CA LEU A 60 -5.81 -1.75 -9.59
C LEU A 60 -4.28 -1.85 -9.71
N MET A 61 -3.70 -3.03 -9.54
CA MET A 61 -2.27 -3.28 -9.70
C MET A 61 -1.81 -3.15 -11.16
N ALA A 62 -2.72 -3.12 -12.14
CA ALA A 62 -2.38 -2.80 -13.51
C ALA A 62 -1.83 -1.36 -13.65
N LEU A 63 -2.09 -0.48 -12.68
CA LEU A 63 -1.47 0.86 -12.59
C LEU A 63 0.05 0.84 -12.49
N GLU A 64 0.67 -0.28 -12.11
CA GLU A 64 2.13 -0.38 -12.12
C GLU A 64 2.72 -0.50 -13.52
N TRP A 65 1.92 -0.66 -14.57
CA TRP A 65 2.40 -1.01 -15.90
C TRP A 65 2.11 0.09 -16.91
N SER A 66 3.10 0.42 -17.75
CA SER A 66 2.94 1.38 -18.84
C SER A 66 1.96 0.85 -19.92
N PRO A 67 1.00 1.68 -20.38
CA PRO A 67 0.87 3.12 -20.12
C PRO A 67 -0.06 3.50 -18.95
N LEU A 68 -0.69 2.55 -18.25
CA LEU A 68 -1.65 2.86 -17.19
C LEU A 68 -1.06 3.57 -15.98
N CYS A 69 0.26 3.50 -15.78
CA CYS A 69 0.96 4.28 -14.76
C CYS A 69 0.73 5.79 -14.88
N ASP A 70 0.32 6.30 -16.05
CA ASP A 70 -0.06 7.70 -16.27
C ASP A 70 -1.38 8.08 -15.56
N HIS A 71 -2.01 7.15 -14.84
CA HIS A 71 -3.26 7.35 -14.12
C HIS A 71 -3.11 7.13 -12.61
N LEU A 72 -1.88 7.12 -12.08
CA LEU A 72 -1.62 7.01 -10.65
C LEU A 72 -2.17 8.19 -9.85
N ASP A 73 -2.42 9.34 -10.51
CA ASP A 73 -3.09 10.49 -9.91
C ASP A 73 -4.49 10.17 -9.37
N LEU A 74 -5.16 9.15 -9.94
CA LEU A 74 -6.47 8.67 -9.44
C LEU A 74 -6.40 8.10 -8.01
N LEU A 75 -5.22 7.70 -7.55
CA LEU A 75 -5.02 7.18 -6.19
C LEU A 75 -5.04 8.29 -5.13
N LEU A 76 -4.99 9.54 -5.55
CA LEU A 76 -4.86 10.69 -4.66
C LEU A 76 -6.18 11.44 -4.52
N ASP A 77 -6.22 12.33 -3.53
CA ASP A 77 -7.18 13.43 -3.36
C ASP A 77 -8.66 13.03 -3.58
N ASN A 78 -9.37 12.78 -2.48
CA ASN A 78 -10.77 12.29 -2.41
C ASN A 78 -10.97 10.79 -2.76
N SER A 79 -9.90 10.06 -3.05
CA SER A 79 -9.98 8.63 -3.37
C SER A 79 -10.24 7.75 -2.14
N GLU A 80 -9.79 8.19 -0.96
CA GLU A 80 -9.83 7.44 0.32
C GLU A 80 -9.30 6.00 0.20
N VAL A 81 -8.41 5.73 -0.76
CA VAL A 81 -7.97 4.37 -1.11
C VAL A 81 -7.36 3.62 0.06
N PHE A 82 -6.55 4.30 0.88
CA PHE A 82 -5.89 3.67 2.02
C PHE A 82 -6.89 3.21 3.08
N PRO A 83 -7.73 4.08 3.69
CA PRO A 83 -8.69 3.64 4.69
C PRO A 83 -9.72 2.64 4.14
N LEU A 84 -10.12 2.75 2.87
CA LEU A 84 -10.99 1.76 2.24
C LEU A 84 -10.33 0.38 2.14
N CYS A 85 -9.06 0.30 1.75
CA CYS A 85 -8.33 -0.97 1.74
C CYS A 85 -8.19 -1.57 3.14
N ILE A 86 -7.90 -0.75 4.16
CA ILE A 86 -7.83 -1.21 5.55
C ILE A 86 -9.18 -1.76 6.00
N LYS A 87 -10.29 -1.08 5.68
CA LYS A 87 -11.65 -1.58 5.98
C LYS A 87 -11.90 -2.97 5.37
N LEU A 88 -11.47 -3.19 4.12
CA LEU A 88 -11.60 -4.48 3.44
C LEU A 88 -10.76 -5.57 4.13
N LEU A 89 -9.55 -5.26 4.57
CA LEU A 89 -8.71 -6.20 5.33
C LEU A 89 -9.31 -6.52 6.71
N ARG A 90 -9.87 -5.54 7.41
CA ARG A 90 -10.60 -5.76 8.68
C ARG A 90 -11.82 -6.66 8.49
N GLN A 91 -12.56 -6.49 7.40
CA GLN A 91 -13.68 -7.36 7.07
C GLN A 91 -13.23 -8.79 6.75
N LEU A 92 -12.13 -8.96 6.02
CA LEU A 92 -11.53 -10.27 5.78
C LEU A 92 -11.15 -10.96 7.10
N HIS A 93 -10.52 -10.22 8.02
CA HIS A 93 -10.18 -10.70 9.36
C HIS A 93 -11.42 -11.08 10.17
N SER A 94 -12.50 -10.28 10.13
CA SER A 94 -13.76 -10.58 10.84
C SER A 94 -14.41 -11.90 10.39
N GLN A 95 -14.14 -12.32 9.16
CA GLN A 95 -14.58 -13.60 8.60
C GLN A 95 -13.61 -14.75 8.94
N LYS A 96 -12.62 -14.51 9.80
CA LYS A 96 -11.56 -15.45 10.20
C LYS A 96 -10.73 -15.94 9.02
N ILE A 97 -10.57 -15.10 8.00
CA ILE A 97 -9.69 -15.37 6.86
C ILE A 97 -8.41 -14.59 7.07
N SER A 98 -7.26 -15.27 7.04
CA SER A 98 -5.97 -14.60 7.16
C SER A 98 -5.71 -13.67 5.97
N ILE A 99 -5.09 -12.52 6.24
CA ILE A 99 -4.71 -11.52 5.22
C ILE A 99 -3.77 -12.10 4.15
N LEU A 100 -2.93 -13.08 4.50
CA LEU A 100 -2.06 -13.79 3.55
C LEU A 100 -2.53 -15.22 3.28
N GLY A 101 -3.77 -15.55 3.65
CA GLY A 101 -4.35 -16.87 3.36
C GLY A 101 -4.77 -17.04 1.89
N ARG A 102 -5.07 -15.94 1.19
CA ARG A 102 -5.58 -15.93 -0.18
C ARG A 102 -5.04 -14.76 -1.00
N ALA A 103 -5.16 -14.86 -2.32
CA ALA A 103 -4.73 -13.82 -3.26
C ALA A 103 -5.29 -12.43 -2.93
N TYR A 104 -6.55 -12.34 -2.50
CA TYR A 104 -7.21 -11.09 -2.17
C TYR A 104 -6.45 -10.21 -1.16
N GLY A 105 -6.12 -10.75 0.01
CA GLY A 105 -5.50 -9.94 1.06
C GLY A 105 -4.05 -9.60 0.72
N PHE A 106 -3.33 -10.52 0.07
CA PHE A 106 -2.00 -10.24 -0.48
C PHE A 106 -2.02 -9.11 -1.52
N MET A 107 -2.91 -9.16 -2.51
CA MET A 107 -3.01 -8.13 -3.55
C MET A 107 -3.47 -6.79 -2.96
N CYS A 108 -4.31 -6.80 -1.94
CA CYS A 108 -4.67 -5.60 -1.19
C CYS A 108 -3.45 -4.97 -0.49
N LEU A 109 -2.58 -5.78 0.13
CA LEU A 109 -1.32 -5.29 0.72
C LEU A 109 -0.34 -4.75 -0.33
N GLN A 110 -0.24 -5.40 -1.49
CA GLN A 110 0.57 -4.89 -2.62
C GLN A 110 0.06 -3.52 -3.07
N PHE A 111 -1.26 -3.40 -3.23
CA PHE A 111 -1.86 -2.14 -3.62
C PHE A 111 -1.67 -1.06 -2.56
N LEU A 112 -1.76 -1.40 -1.27
CA LEU A 112 -1.42 -0.47 -0.19
C LEU A 112 0.03 0.00 -0.25
N ALA A 113 0.99 -0.89 -0.58
CA ALA A 113 2.39 -0.52 -0.75
C ALA A 113 2.59 0.47 -1.91
N LEU A 114 1.98 0.20 -3.07
CA LEU A 114 1.96 1.13 -4.21
C LEU A 114 1.37 2.49 -3.81
N VAL A 115 0.20 2.49 -3.19
CA VAL A 115 -0.51 3.70 -2.75
C VAL A 115 0.34 4.52 -1.76
N VAL A 116 1.04 3.87 -0.82
CA VAL A 116 1.95 4.54 0.12
C VAL A 116 3.11 5.22 -0.61
N ASP A 117 3.73 4.53 -1.56
CA ASP A 117 4.84 5.08 -2.33
C ASP A 117 4.40 6.30 -3.17
N ILE A 118 3.26 6.20 -3.85
CA ILE A 118 2.66 7.33 -4.57
C ILE A 118 2.27 8.47 -3.62
N GLY A 119 1.71 8.14 -2.46
CA GLY A 119 1.37 9.11 -1.41
C GLY A 119 2.58 9.90 -0.93
N LYS A 120 3.73 9.25 -0.71
CA LYS A 120 4.99 9.93 -0.33
C LYS A 120 5.48 10.88 -1.42
N ILE A 121 5.50 10.44 -2.67
CA ILE A 121 5.93 11.28 -3.81
C ILE A 121 5.01 12.50 -3.95
N ALA A 122 3.70 12.27 -3.84
CA ALA A 122 2.68 13.31 -3.90
C ALA A 122 2.79 14.30 -2.73
N GLN A 123 3.15 13.84 -1.53
CA GLN A 123 3.27 14.67 -0.33
C GLN A 123 4.35 15.75 -0.49
N VAL A 124 5.39 15.48 -1.29
CA VAL A 124 6.49 16.41 -1.56
C VAL A 124 6.36 17.10 -2.93
N ASN A 125 5.18 17.05 -3.55
CA ASN A 125 4.87 17.67 -4.84
C ASN A 125 5.80 17.21 -6.00
N ARG A 126 6.29 15.96 -5.95
CA ARG A 126 7.16 15.39 -7.01
C ARG A 126 6.43 14.41 -7.94
N LEU A 127 5.11 14.30 -7.83
CA LEU A 127 4.33 13.34 -8.61
C LEU A 127 4.35 13.66 -10.10
N ASP A 128 4.14 14.91 -10.50
CA ASP A 128 4.09 15.28 -11.91
C ASP A 128 5.42 14.98 -12.61
N GLN A 129 6.54 15.27 -11.93
CA GLN A 129 7.87 14.91 -12.41
C GLN A 129 8.04 13.39 -12.55
N PHE A 130 7.62 12.63 -11.54
CA PHE A 130 7.68 11.17 -11.59
C PHE A 130 6.83 10.60 -12.74
N LEU A 131 5.61 11.11 -12.94
CA LEU A 131 4.72 10.71 -14.03
C LEU A 131 5.33 11.04 -15.40
N GLU A 132 5.93 12.20 -15.55
CA GLU A 132 6.64 12.56 -16.78
C GLU A 132 7.78 11.57 -17.09
N ASP A 133 8.54 11.17 -16.08
CA ASP A 133 9.65 10.23 -16.23
C ASP A 133 9.16 8.83 -16.62
N VAL A 134 8.09 8.32 -15.97
CA VAL A 134 7.57 6.98 -16.26
C VAL A 134 6.73 6.91 -17.54
N SER A 135 6.15 8.01 -18.01
CA SER A 135 5.40 8.07 -19.28
C SER A 135 6.27 7.74 -20.50
N LYS A 136 7.59 7.91 -20.37
CA LYS A 136 8.59 7.62 -21.39
C LYS A 136 8.92 6.13 -21.49
N LEU A 137 8.39 5.29 -20.59
CA LEU A 137 8.66 3.86 -20.57
C LEU A 137 7.95 3.12 -21.72
N PRO A 138 8.61 2.12 -22.34
CA PRO A 138 7.96 1.26 -23.31
C PRO A 138 6.71 0.58 -22.73
N ALA A 139 5.68 0.38 -23.57
CA ALA A 139 4.47 -0.33 -23.18
C ALA A 139 4.78 -1.71 -22.60
N GLY A 140 4.05 -2.11 -21.56
CA GLY A 140 4.26 -3.37 -20.85
C GLY A 140 5.47 -3.40 -19.92
N ARG A 141 6.11 -2.26 -19.66
CA ARG A 141 7.12 -2.14 -18.58
C ARG A 141 6.46 -1.76 -17.27
N SER A 142 6.85 -2.43 -16.20
CA SER A 142 6.48 -2.06 -14.84
C SER A 142 7.31 -0.86 -14.36
N ILE A 143 6.67 0.06 -13.64
CA ILE A 143 7.32 1.19 -12.96
C ILE A 143 7.96 0.78 -11.63
N GLY A 144 7.79 -0.47 -11.18
CA GLY A 144 8.14 -0.86 -9.81
C GLY A 144 9.59 -0.56 -9.41
N SER A 145 10.57 -0.81 -10.30
CA SER A 145 11.98 -0.49 -10.02
C SER A 145 12.23 1.02 -9.98
N TYR A 146 11.58 1.79 -10.86
CA TYR A 146 11.67 3.25 -10.90
C TYR A 146 11.06 3.85 -9.63
N LEU A 147 9.84 3.41 -9.28
CA LEU A 147 9.12 3.83 -8.09
C LEU A 147 9.96 3.57 -6.83
N ASN A 148 10.49 2.37 -6.66
CA ASN A 148 11.31 2.00 -5.50
C ASN A 148 12.59 2.82 -5.39
N ASN A 149 13.28 3.07 -6.51
CA ASN A 149 14.48 3.90 -6.47
C ASN A 149 14.13 5.34 -6.12
N TYR A 150 13.09 5.89 -6.74
CA TYR A 150 12.62 7.25 -6.50
C TYR A 150 12.20 7.44 -5.03
N THR A 151 11.41 6.53 -4.48
CA THR A 151 10.98 6.63 -3.07
C THR A 151 12.12 6.44 -2.10
N ARG A 152 13.08 5.55 -2.38
CA ARG A 152 14.30 5.40 -1.55
C ARG A 152 15.18 6.63 -1.58
N GLU A 153 15.32 7.29 -2.72
CA GLU A 153 16.04 8.55 -2.84
C GLU A 153 15.37 9.64 -1.99
N LEU A 154 14.03 9.77 -2.08
CA LEU A 154 13.29 10.67 -1.19
C LEU A 154 13.52 10.33 0.28
N GLU A 155 13.33 9.08 0.68
CA GLU A 155 13.57 8.65 2.06
C GLU A 155 14.98 9.00 2.54
N GLY A 156 16.00 8.80 1.69
CA GLY A 156 17.39 9.19 1.95
C GLY A 156 17.58 10.70 2.10
N GLU A 157 17.06 11.50 1.16
CA GLU A 157 17.09 12.98 1.24
C GLU A 157 16.50 13.47 2.57
N TRP A 158 15.38 12.89 3.00
CA TRP A 158 14.70 13.29 4.23
C TRP A 158 15.39 12.78 5.51
N LEU A 159 16.04 11.60 5.45
CA LEU A 159 16.80 11.05 6.58
C LEU A 159 18.15 11.73 6.80
N PHE A 160 18.85 12.09 5.73
CA PHE A 160 20.25 12.51 5.80
C PHE A 160 20.46 14.02 5.56
N SER A 161 19.58 14.69 4.82
CA SER A 161 19.80 16.10 4.43
C SER A 161 19.12 17.12 5.35
N HIS A 162 18.35 16.69 6.36
CA HIS A 162 17.64 17.60 7.25
C HIS A 162 18.37 17.79 8.60
N PRO A 163 18.62 19.05 9.03
CA PRO A 163 19.30 19.34 10.30
C PRO A 163 18.52 18.88 11.54
N GLN A 164 17.23 18.55 11.37
CA GLN A 164 16.33 18.03 12.40
C GLN A 164 16.41 16.50 12.56
N GLY A 165 17.26 15.82 11.79
CA GLY A 165 17.47 14.37 11.87
C GLY A 165 16.19 13.57 11.62
N ARG A 166 15.86 12.66 12.55
CA ARG A 166 14.71 11.73 12.46
C ARG A 166 13.34 12.40 12.26
N SER A 167 13.22 13.70 12.53
CA SER A 167 12.02 14.50 12.26
C SER A 167 11.75 14.71 10.76
N GLY A 168 12.75 14.51 9.87
CA GLY A 168 12.55 14.62 8.42
C GLY A 168 11.52 13.65 7.87
N LEU A 169 11.41 12.44 8.44
CA LEU A 169 10.36 11.48 8.07
C LEU A 169 8.95 11.95 8.42
N VAL A 170 8.81 12.78 9.47
CA VAL A 170 7.50 13.33 9.86
C VAL A 170 6.95 14.23 8.75
N LEU A 171 7.84 14.98 8.10
CA LEU A 171 7.51 15.86 6.98
C LEU A 171 7.26 15.08 5.69
N LEU A 172 8.11 14.09 5.37
CA LEU A 172 7.90 13.20 4.21
C LEU A 172 6.53 12.50 4.26
N LEU A 173 6.13 12.03 5.44
CA LEU A 173 4.85 11.37 5.62
C LEU A 173 3.69 12.35 5.84
N GLY A 174 3.96 13.66 5.98
CA GLY A 174 2.93 14.69 6.12
C GLY A 174 2.01 14.46 7.32
N TRP A 175 2.57 14.17 8.50
CA TRP A 175 1.77 13.96 9.70
C TRP A 175 0.89 15.16 10.04
N GLN A 176 -0.38 14.89 10.32
CA GLN A 176 -1.39 15.87 10.71
C GLN A 176 -2.19 15.34 11.90
N GLN A 177 -2.99 16.23 12.49
CA GLN A 177 -3.93 15.91 13.56
C GLN A 177 -5.33 16.34 13.13
N ASP A 178 -6.31 15.45 13.28
CA ASP A 178 -7.70 15.80 13.00
C ASP A 178 -8.33 16.64 14.13
N ARG A 179 -9.56 17.13 13.92
CA ARG A 179 -10.27 17.97 14.90
C ARG A 179 -10.51 17.27 16.23
N THR A 180 -10.48 15.94 16.27
CA THR A 180 -10.66 15.12 17.47
C THR A 180 -9.33 14.80 18.16
N GLY A 181 -8.21 15.30 17.64
CA GLY A 181 -6.90 15.09 18.21
C GLY A 181 -6.21 13.81 17.71
N HIS A 182 -6.80 13.05 16.79
CA HIS A 182 -6.17 11.83 16.28
C HIS A 182 -5.12 12.17 15.22
N ARG A 183 -3.93 11.58 15.36
CA ARG A 183 -2.84 11.76 14.41
C ARG A 183 -2.98 10.80 13.24
N PHE A 184 -2.65 11.28 12.05
CA PHE A 184 -2.60 10.47 10.83
C PHE A 184 -1.51 11.01 9.89
N CYS A 185 -1.00 10.16 9.00
CA CYS A 185 -0.04 10.55 7.97
C CYS A 185 -0.58 10.26 6.56
N LEU A 186 0.12 10.72 5.53
CA LEU A 186 -0.23 10.55 4.11
C LEU A 186 -1.67 11.01 3.81
N PRO A 187 -2.01 12.29 4.09
CA PRO A 187 -3.37 12.84 3.90
C PRO A 187 -3.87 12.67 2.46
N ARG A 188 -2.98 12.74 1.46
CA ARG A 188 -3.36 12.68 0.03
C ARG A 188 -3.94 11.35 -0.42
N ILE A 189 -3.75 10.27 0.34
CA ILE A 189 -4.35 8.94 0.05
C ILE A 189 -5.55 8.62 0.96
N GLY A 190 -6.09 9.63 1.65
CA GLY A 190 -7.17 9.51 2.64
C GLY A 190 -6.71 9.43 4.09
N GLY A 191 -5.41 9.40 4.33
CA GLY A 191 -4.83 9.31 5.67
C GLY A 191 -4.64 7.88 6.17
N CYS A 192 -3.51 7.67 6.82
CA CYS A 192 -3.11 6.46 7.52
C CYS A 192 -3.13 6.74 9.01
N ARG A 193 -4.08 6.16 9.74
CA ARG A 193 -4.22 6.35 11.19
C ARG A 193 -3.37 5.33 11.95
N PHE A 194 -3.03 5.67 13.18
CA PHE A 194 -2.32 4.75 14.08
C PHE A 194 -3.01 3.38 14.19
N ASP A 195 -4.31 3.36 14.44
CA ASP A 195 -5.10 2.12 14.56
C ASP A 195 -5.07 1.26 13.30
N ASP A 196 -4.91 1.88 12.12
CA ASP A 196 -4.79 1.16 10.85
C ASP A 196 -3.41 0.51 10.71
N THR A 197 -2.35 1.24 11.07
CA THR A 197 -0.99 0.68 11.08
C THR A 197 -0.81 -0.42 12.12
N MET A 198 -1.40 -0.26 13.30
CA MET A 198 -1.35 -1.28 14.34
C MET A 198 -2.11 -2.53 13.95
N PHE A 199 -3.30 -2.38 13.37
CA PHE A 199 -4.02 -3.50 12.80
C PHE A 199 -3.17 -4.25 11.76
N LEU A 200 -2.53 -3.54 10.82
CA LEU A 200 -1.64 -4.19 9.85
C LEU A 200 -0.47 -4.91 10.54
N LEU A 201 0.19 -4.26 11.50
CA LEU A 201 1.32 -4.84 12.22
C LEU A 201 0.92 -6.14 12.95
N GLU A 202 -0.20 -6.13 13.67
CA GLU A 202 -0.73 -7.30 14.36
C GLU A 202 -1.04 -8.43 13.37
N GLN A 203 -1.74 -8.15 12.28
CA GLN A 203 -2.10 -9.17 11.30
C GLN A 203 -0.87 -9.75 10.59
N LEU A 204 0.13 -8.92 10.25
CA LEU A 204 1.37 -9.37 9.66
C LEU A 204 2.22 -10.20 10.63
N TRP A 205 2.17 -9.88 11.93
CA TRP A 205 2.85 -10.65 12.97
C TRP A 205 2.20 -12.01 13.24
N ASP A 206 0.86 -12.03 13.30
CA ASP A 206 0.08 -13.25 13.45
C ASP A 206 0.32 -14.20 12.27
N ASP A 207 0.37 -13.67 11.05
CA ASP A 207 0.71 -14.42 9.83
C ASP A 207 2.19 -14.28 9.41
N ARG A 208 3.11 -14.11 10.38
CA ARG A 208 4.53 -13.85 10.07
C ARG A 208 5.19 -14.91 9.19
N LYS A 209 4.74 -16.17 9.26
CA LYS A 209 5.28 -17.24 8.39
C LYS A 209 4.84 -17.04 6.94
N GLY A 210 3.55 -16.77 6.72
CA GLY A 210 3.02 -16.43 5.40
C GLY A 210 3.66 -15.15 4.87
N PHE A 211 3.83 -14.14 5.73
CA PHE A 211 4.50 -12.88 5.40
C PHE A 211 5.93 -13.09 4.98
N LEU A 212 6.76 -13.83 5.72
CA LEU A 212 8.16 -14.06 5.35
C LEU A 212 8.29 -14.81 4.03
N CYS A 213 7.42 -15.79 3.77
CA CYS A 213 7.38 -16.50 2.49
C CYS A 213 6.99 -15.56 1.34
N ALA A 214 5.92 -14.78 1.52
CA ALA A 214 5.47 -13.79 0.55
C ALA A 214 6.52 -12.69 0.32
N ALA A 215 7.18 -12.21 1.37
CA ALA A 215 8.22 -11.18 1.33
C ALA A 215 9.49 -11.67 0.62
N GLN A 216 9.88 -12.93 0.79
CA GLN A 216 11.00 -13.50 0.06
C GLN A 216 10.76 -13.50 -1.46
N LEU A 217 9.52 -13.78 -1.89
CA LEU A 217 9.13 -13.68 -3.29
C LEU A 217 8.96 -12.22 -3.72
N ALA A 218 8.30 -11.41 -2.89
CA ALA A 218 8.01 -10.01 -3.16
C ALA A 218 9.26 -9.14 -3.26
N SER A 219 10.29 -9.36 -2.44
CA SER A 219 11.56 -8.65 -2.56
C SER A 219 12.21 -8.76 -3.95
N ARG A 220 11.82 -9.76 -4.76
CA ARG A 220 12.28 -9.93 -6.14
C ARG A 220 11.28 -9.45 -7.19
N VAL A 221 9.98 -9.45 -6.87
CA VAL A 221 8.89 -9.31 -7.85
C VAL A 221 8.01 -8.09 -7.58
N PHE A 222 7.81 -7.73 -6.31
CA PHE A 222 6.95 -6.63 -5.86
C PHE A 222 7.75 -5.64 -4.99
N PRO A 223 8.40 -4.64 -5.61
CA PRO A 223 8.98 -3.52 -4.88
C PRO A 223 7.92 -2.75 -4.06
N GLY A 224 8.34 -1.95 -3.07
CA GLY A 224 7.46 -1.04 -2.31
C GLY A 224 7.06 -1.49 -0.90
N TRP A 225 7.28 -2.75 -0.52
CA TRP A 225 7.01 -3.22 0.85
C TRP A 225 7.81 -2.46 1.91
N GLY A 226 9.02 -2.01 1.56
CA GLY A 226 9.83 -1.16 2.43
C GLY A 226 9.12 0.14 2.81
N GLY A 227 8.42 0.77 1.86
CA GLY A 227 7.65 1.99 2.11
C GLY A 227 6.47 1.77 3.06
N LEU A 228 5.72 0.68 2.87
CA LEU A 228 4.62 0.32 3.78
C LEU A 228 5.14 0.01 5.19
N LEU A 229 6.21 -0.77 5.31
CA LEU A 229 6.83 -1.10 6.59
C LEU A 229 7.41 0.14 7.28
N LEU A 230 7.96 1.10 6.53
CA LEU A 230 8.41 2.38 7.06
C LEU A 230 7.24 3.16 7.69
N VAL A 231 6.08 3.21 7.03
CA VAL A 231 4.88 3.88 7.58
C VAL A 231 4.40 3.20 8.86
N ILE A 232 4.35 1.86 8.88
CA ILE A 232 3.97 1.09 10.08
C ILE A 232 4.94 1.37 11.23
N TRP A 233 6.25 1.27 10.97
CA TRP A 233 7.28 1.54 11.95
C TRP A 233 7.22 2.98 12.48
N ASN A 234 7.10 3.97 11.58
CA ASN A 234 7.06 5.36 11.96
C ASN A 234 5.82 5.67 12.81
N SER A 235 4.66 5.08 12.47
CA SER A 235 3.42 5.24 13.26
C SER A 235 3.54 4.67 14.66
N ALA A 236 4.19 3.52 14.82
CA ALA A 236 4.50 2.94 16.13
C ALA A 236 5.45 3.85 16.93
N VAL A 237 6.52 4.34 16.31
CA VAL A 237 7.50 5.24 16.95
C VAL A 237 6.85 6.58 17.35
N GLN A 238 6.02 7.17 16.50
CA GLN A 238 5.35 8.44 16.78
C GLN A 238 4.38 8.35 17.96
N THR A 239 3.92 7.15 18.29
CA THR A 239 2.94 6.92 19.37
C THR A 239 3.58 6.41 20.65
N HIS A 240 4.57 5.52 20.55
CA HIS A 240 5.20 4.87 21.71
C HIS A 240 6.60 5.40 22.04
N GLY A 241 7.16 6.27 21.20
CA GLY A 241 8.57 6.67 21.27
C GLY A 241 9.51 5.57 20.79
N PHE A 242 10.81 5.84 20.83
CA PHE A 242 11.81 4.81 20.55
C PHE A 242 11.99 3.89 21.75
N ALA A 243 12.14 2.58 21.51
CA ALA A 243 12.38 1.58 22.57
C ALA A 243 13.65 1.85 23.42
N HIS A 244 14.55 2.71 22.94
CA HIS A 244 15.82 3.04 23.58
C HIS A 244 15.93 4.50 24.04
N GLU A 245 14.87 5.29 23.95
CA GLU A 245 14.87 6.61 24.59
C GLU A 245 14.55 6.42 26.08
N PRO A 246 15.46 6.79 26.99
CA PRO A 246 15.13 6.79 28.41
C PRO A 246 13.95 7.74 28.58
N LYS A 247 12.86 7.25 29.21
CA LYS A 247 11.72 8.09 29.57
C LYS A 247 12.30 9.29 30.32
N SER A 248 12.19 10.48 29.74
CA SER A 248 12.57 11.70 30.43
C SER A 248 11.72 11.75 31.68
N GLU A 249 12.37 11.57 32.83
CA GLU A 249 11.75 11.83 34.11
C GLU A 249 11.32 13.29 34.11
N THR A 250 10.01 13.53 34.15
CA THR A 250 9.44 14.85 34.37
C THR A 250 9.96 15.35 35.73
N PRO A 251 10.62 16.52 35.80
CA PRO A 251 10.98 17.10 37.09
C PRO A 251 9.69 17.49 37.80
N ARG A 252 9.54 17.00 39.03
CA ARG A 252 8.53 17.47 39.99
C ARG A 252 8.88 18.87 40.49
#